data_AF-A0A136A1V7-F1
#
_entry.id   AF-A0A136A1V7-F1
#
_cell.length_a   1.000
_cell.length_b   1.000
_cell.length_c   1.000
_cell.angle_alpha   90.00
_cell.angle_beta   90.00
_cell.angle_gamma   90.00
#
_symmetry.space_group_name_H-M   'P 1'
#
loop_
_entity.id
_entity.type
_entity.pdbx_description
1 polymer ?
#
loop_
_entity_poly.entity_id
_entity_poly.type
_entity_poly.pdbx_seq_one_letter_code
_entity_poly.pdbx_strand_id
1 'polypeptide(L)'
;MDWLIGILLLIVGGIIGYFVAKFVNERSLLASKDAKKEQTFKEIMTQQAADHIQASKQLVQNLAQQTDALNQQIAAYEQLTTSMNANENADSLNYFGEHATSYLRSNVAPQTKEKATTEFQPLDFASQSSGLFSGAEDKKIKNAKQ
;
A
#
# COMPACT_ATOMS: atom_id res chain seq x y z
N MET A 1 77.67 -4.18 47.55
CA MET A 1 77.43 -4.94 46.30
C MET A 1 76.07 -5.63 46.27
N ASP A 2 75.25 -5.55 47.34
CA ASP A 2 73.92 -6.20 47.39
C ASP A 2 72.75 -5.38 46.81
N TRP A 3 72.92 -4.07 46.60
CA TRP A 3 71.89 -3.22 46.00
C TRP A 3 71.53 -3.66 44.56
N LEU A 4 72.50 -4.15 43.79
CA LEU A 4 72.30 -4.54 42.39
C LEU A 4 71.31 -5.72 42.26
N ILE A 5 71.28 -6.64 43.23
CA ILE A 5 70.32 -7.75 43.26
C ILE A 5 68.89 -7.25 43.52
N GLY A 6 68.73 -6.21 44.35
CA GLY A 6 67.44 -5.59 44.64
C GLY A 6 66.85 -4.88 43.41
N ILE A 7 67.69 -4.18 42.64
CA ILE A 7 67.28 -3.57 41.37
C ILE A 7 66.87 -4.64 40.34
N LEU A 8 67.66 -5.70 40.21
CA LEU A 8 67.38 -6.79 39.26
C LEU A 8 66.02 -7.46 39.59
N LEU A 9 65.77 -7.73 40.87
CA LEU A 9 64.52 -8.34 41.32
C LEU A 9 63.31 -7.41 41.09
N LEU A 10 63.49 -6.10 41.28
CA LEU A 10 62.44 -5.11 41.03
C LEU A 10 62.06 -5.03 39.54
N ILE A 11 63.04 -5.11 38.64
CA ILE A 11 62.77 -5.12 37.19
C ILE A 11 61.98 -6.38 36.80
N VAL A 12 62.40 -7.55 37.27
CA VAL A 12 61.72 -8.82 36.97
C VAL A 12 60.32 -8.85 37.57
N GLY A 13 60.15 -8.43 38.83
CA GLY A 13 58.86 -8.32 39.49
C GLY A 13 57.94 -7.32 38.79
N GLY A 14 58.47 -6.20 38.31
CA GLY A 14 57.74 -5.19 37.56
C GLY A 14 57.20 -5.72 36.22
N ILE A 15 58.01 -6.49 35.48
CA ILE A 15 57.59 -7.09 34.20
C ILE A 15 56.47 -8.12 34.43
N ILE A 16 56.61 -8.98 35.44
CA ILE A 16 55.60 -10.00 35.77
C ILE A 16 54.32 -9.33 36.29
N GLY A 17 54.45 -8.37 37.19
CA GLY A 17 53.32 -7.60 37.73
C GLY A 17 52.56 -6.83 36.65
N TYR A 18 53.28 -6.23 35.70
CA TYR A 18 52.68 -5.55 34.55
C TYR A 18 51.87 -6.51 33.68
N PHE A 19 52.39 -7.71 33.42
CA PHE A 19 51.70 -8.69 32.58
C PHE A 19 50.42 -9.21 33.24
N VAL A 20 50.45 -9.49 34.55
CA VAL A 20 49.26 -9.90 35.31
C VAL A 20 48.24 -8.76 35.36
N ALA A 21 48.68 -7.53 35.66
CA ALA A 21 47.80 -6.37 35.72
C ALA A 21 47.13 -6.09 34.37
N LYS A 22 47.89 -6.18 33.26
CA LYS A 22 47.37 -6.03 31.90
C LYS A 22 46.30 -7.09 31.60
N PHE A 23 46.57 -8.36 31.91
CA PHE A 23 45.64 -9.46 31.63
C PHE A 23 44.35 -9.36 32.46
N VAL A 24 44.45 -8.99 33.74
CA VAL A 24 43.28 -8.79 34.61
C VAL A 24 42.45 -7.58 34.14
N ASN A 25 43.10 -6.47 33.78
CA ASN A 25 42.43 -5.25 33.33
C ASN A 25 41.70 -5.45 31.99
N GLU A 26 42.30 -6.19 31.04
CA GLU A 26 41.64 -6.54 29.78
C GLU A 26 40.38 -7.38 30.03
N ARG A 27 40.44 -8.37 30.93
CA ARG A 27 39.28 -9.19 31.29
C ARG A 27 38.18 -8.39 32.00
N SER A 28 38.52 -7.53 32.95
CA SER A 28 37.52 -6.69 33.63
C SER A 28 36.87 -5.68 32.70
N LEU A 29 37.62 -5.17 31.71
CA LEU A 29 37.11 -4.25 30.71
C LEU A 29 36.17 -4.96 29.72
N LEU A 30 36.47 -6.20 29.34
CA LEU A 30 35.57 -7.03 28.53
C LEU A 30 34.29 -7.38 29.28
N ALA A 31 34.40 -7.86 30.53
CA ALA A 31 33.23 -8.18 31.36
C ALA A 31 32.33 -6.95 31.62
N SER A 32 32.93 -5.78 31.85
CA SER A 32 32.18 -4.53 32.02
C SER A 32 31.53 -4.05 30.71
N LYS A 33 32.14 -4.32 29.55
CA LYS A 33 31.54 -4.02 28.25
C LYS A 33 30.36 -4.94 27.95
N ASP A 34 30.45 -6.22 28.26
CA ASP A 34 29.36 -7.16 28.03
C ASP A 34 28.16 -6.91 28.96
N ALA A 35 28.41 -6.60 30.24
CA ALA A 35 27.36 -6.20 31.18
C ALA A 35 26.64 -4.90 30.73
N LYS A 36 27.39 -3.92 30.21
CA LYS A 36 26.80 -2.68 29.65
C LYS A 36 25.97 -2.95 28.40
N LYS A 37 26.42 -3.86 27.52
CA LYS A 37 25.65 -4.27 26.33
C LYS A 37 24.33 -4.93 26.70
N GLU A 38 24.31 -5.79 27.72
CA GLU A 38 23.08 -6.46 28.17
C GLU A 38 22.08 -5.47 28.78
N GLN A 39 22.57 -4.49 29.55
CA GLN A 39 21.75 -3.42 30.11
C GLN A 39 21.13 -2.54 29.02
N THR A 40 21.93 -2.09 28.03
CA THR A 40 21.43 -1.31 26.89
C THR A 40 20.43 -2.11 26.05
N PHE A 41 20.63 -3.40 25.86
CA PHE A 41 19.70 -4.25 25.10
C PHE A 41 18.33 -4.39 25.79
N LYS A 42 18.32 -4.57 27.11
CA LYS A 42 17.07 -4.64 27.89
C LYS A 42 16.29 -3.32 27.82
N GLU A 43 16.98 -2.19 27.92
CA GLU A 43 16.34 -0.88 27.87
C GLU A 43 15.70 -0.60 26.50
N ILE A 44 16.43 -0.90 25.40
CA ILE A 44 15.90 -0.76 24.04
C ILE A 44 14.70 -1.68 23.80
N MET A 45 14.72 -2.92 24.31
CA MET A 45 13.63 -3.87 24.15
C MET A 45 12.34 -3.38 24.85
N THR A 46 12.47 -2.80 26.05
CA THR A 46 11.31 -2.23 26.76
C THR A 46 10.72 -1.02 26.05
N GLN A 47 11.56 -0.20 25.42
CA GLN A 47 11.11 0.94 24.61
C GLN A 47 10.39 0.48 23.34
N GLN A 48 10.96 -0.49 22.62
CA GLN A 48 10.36 -1.03 21.39
C GLN A 48 9.01 -1.72 21.65
N ALA A 49 8.83 -2.37 22.80
CA ALA A 49 7.56 -2.98 23.18
C ALA A 49 6.46 -1.93 23.42
N ALA A 50 6.78 -0.80 24.05
CA ALA A 50 5.82 0.28 24.27
C ALA A 50 5.35 0.91 22.95
N ASP A 51 6.28 1.14 22.02
CA ASP A 51 5.98 1.70 20.70
C ASP A 51 5.10 0.75 19.86
N HIS A 52 5.40 -0.56 19.89
CA HIS A 52 4.58 -1.58 19.20
C HIS A 52 3.16 -1.69 19.77
N ILE A 53 3.00 -1.54 21.09
CA ILE A 53 1.67 -1.53 21.72
C ILE A 53 0.88 -0.30 21.28
N GLN A 54 1.53 0.86 21.20
CA GLN A 54 0.86 2.09 20.74
C GLN A 54 0.46 2.00 19.27
N ALA A 55 1.34 1.50 18.40
CA ALA A 55 1.04 1.26 16.99
C ALA A 55 -0.12 0.25 16.82
N SER A 56 -0.13 -0.83 17.61
CA SER A 56 -1.20 -1.82 17.60
C SER A 56 -2.54 -1.21 18.04
N LYS A 57 -2.55 -0.38 19.09
CA LYS A 57 -3.76 0.36 19.53
C LYS A 57 -4.29 1.28 18.44
N GLN A 58 -3.42 1.99 17.72
CA GLN A 58 -3.82 2.83 16.59
C GLN A 58 -4.43 2.01 15.45
N LEU A 59 -3.86 0.83 15.16
CA LEU A 59 -4.41 -0.07 14.14
C LEU A 59 -5.82 -0.56 14.51
N VAL A 60 -6.04 -0.93 15.78
CA VAL A 60 -7.37 -1.32 16.28
C VAL A 60 -8.37 -0.18 16.16
N GLN A 61 -7.99 1.06 16.49
CA GLN A 61 -8.87 2.22 16.33
C GLN A 61 -9.25 2.46 14.86
N ASN A 62 -8.29 2.34 13.93
CA ASN A 62 -8.56 2.46 12.50
C ASN A 62 -9.45 1.33 11.98
N LEU A 63 -9.29 0.10 12.51
CA LEU A 63 -10.17 -1.02 12.16
C LEU A 63 -11.60 -0.77 12.66
N ALA A 64 -11.75 -0.25 13.88
CA ALA A 64 -13.06 0.09 14.42
C ALA A 64 -13.76 1.16 13.57
N GLN A 65 -13.06 2.24 13.21
CA GLN A 65 -13.59 3.29 12.32
C GLN A 65 -13.98 2.74 10.94
N GLN A 66 -13.17 1.86 10.35
CA GLN A 66 -13.50 1.22 9.08
C GLN A 66 -14.72 0.29 9.20
N THR A 67 -14.85 -0.41 10.32
CA THR A 67 -16.01 -1.27 10.59
C THR A 67 -17.28 -0.43 10.72
N ASP A 68 -17.23 0.71 11.41
CA ASP A 68 -18.36 1.63 11.53
C ASP A 68 -18.75 2.21 10.17
N ALA A 69 -17.77 2.63 9.36
CA ALA A 69 -18.01 3.12 8.01
C ALA A 69 -18.64 2.04 7.11
N LEU A 70 -18.19 0.79 7.22
CA LEU A 70 -18.75 -0.33 6.48
C LEU A 70 -20.20 -0.62 6.91
N ASN A 71 -20.50 -0.60 8.21
CA ASN A 71 -21.86 -0.75 8.71
C ASN A 71 -22.79 0.36 8.18
N GLN A 72 -22.32 1.60 8.10
CA GLN A 72 -23.10 2.69 7.50
C GLN A 72 -23.38 2.45 6.02
N GLN A 73 -22.40 1.94 5.26
CA GLN A 73 -22.61 1.60 3.85
C GLN A 73 -23.63 0.48 3.70
N ILE A 74 -23.53 -0.58 4.51
CA ILE A 74 -24.49 -1.70 4.49
C ILE A 74 -25.90 -1.19 4.80
N ALA A 75 -26.07 -0.37 5.84
CA ALA A 75 -27.37 0.23 6.18
C ALA A 75 -27.93 1.10 5.03
N ALA A 76 -27.06 1.87 4.35
CA ALA A 76 -27.47 2.64 3.17
C ALA A 76 -27.91 1.74 2.01
N TYR A 77 -27.21 0.63 1.76
CA TYR A 77 -27.60 -0.36 0.76
C TYR A 77 -28.93 -1.04 1.10
N GLU A 78 -29.14 -1.42 2.36
CA GLU A 78 -30.42 -2.00 2.81
C GLU A 78 -31.58 -1.02 2.60
N GLN A 79 -31.38 0.26 2.89
CA GLN A 79 -32.37 1.30 2.65
C GLN A 79 -32.66 1.46 1.15
N LEU A 80 -31.63 1.48 0.29
CA LEU A 80 -31.78 1.56 -1.16
C LEU A 80 -32.57 0.37 -1.71
N THR A 81 -32.21 -0.86 -1.33
CA THR A 81 -32.92 -2.08 -1.74
C THR A 81 -34.37 -2.09 -1.25
N THR A 82 -34.63 -1.66 -0.01
CA THR A 82 -36.00 -1.57 0.52
C THR A 82 -36.82 -0.53 -0.26
N SER A 83 -36.24 0.62 -0.57
CA SER A 83 -36.91 1.67 -1.36
C SER A 83 -37.19 1.24 -2.80
N MET A 84 -36.32 0.41 -3.40
CA MET A 84 -36.51 -0.14 -4.74
C MET A 84 -37.65 -1.17 -4.78
N ASN A 85 -37.72 -2.05 -3.78
CA ASN A 85 -38.81 -3.03 -3.67
C ASN A 85 -40.16 -2.38 -3.32
N ALA A 86 -40.16 -1.27 -2.57
CA ALA A 86 -41.38 -0.54 -2.24
C ALA A 86 -41.95 0.25 -3.44
N ASN A 87 -41.17 0.47 -4.50
CA ASN A 87 -41.53 1.31 -5.63
C ASN A 87 -41.77 0.51 -6.92
N GLU A 88 -42.49 -0.61 -6.83
CA GLU A 88 -42.96 -1.43 -7.97
C GLU A 88 -43.87 -0.66 -8.98
N ASN A 89 -44.18 0.61 -8.75
CA ASN A 89 -45.04 1.44 -9.61
C ASN A 89 -44.38 2.75 -10.10
N ALA A 90 -43.06 2.86 -10.12
CA ALA A 90 -42.38 4.03 -10.70
C ALA A 90 -41.72 3.71 -12.04
N ASP A 91 -42.41 4.13 -13.11
CA ASP A 91 -42.04 4.10 -14.53
C ASP A 91 -40.81 4.99 -14.88
N SER A 92 -39.93 5.24 -13.92
CA SER A 92 -38.72 6.05 -14.06
C SER A 92 -37.58 5.47 -13.21
N LEU A 93 -37.34 4.18 -13.34
CA LEU A 93 -36.19 3.52 -12.74
C LEU A 93 -34.89 4.13 -13.31
N ASN A 94 -34.18 4.93 -12.51
CA ASN A 94 -32.81 5.36 -12.83
C ASN A 94 -31.89 4.12 -12.71
N TYR A 95 -31.81 3.33 -13.78
CA TYR A 95 -31.02 2.09 -13.88
C TYR A 95 -29.53 2.29 -13.59
N PHE A 96 -29.03 3.50 -13.82
CA PHE A 96 -27.74 3.94 -13.33
C PHE A 96 -28.05 4.80 -12.11
N GLY A 97 -27.86 4.26 -10.91
CA GLY A 97 -28.13 4.99 -9.67
C GLY A 97 -27.50 6.39 -9.69
N GLU A 98 -28.08 7.33 -8.95
CA GLU A 98 -27.75 8.77 -8.99
C GLU A 98 -26.23 9.08 -8.97
N HIS A 99 -25.44 8.21 -8.33
CA HIS A 99 -23.98 8.27 -8.30
C HIS A 99 -23.29 8.02 -9.65
N ALA A 100 -23.78 7.08 -10.46
CA ALA A 100 -23.21 6.81 -11.79
C ALA A 100 -23.46 8.00 -12.73
N THR A 101 -24.65 8.56 -12.69
CA THR A 101 -25.00 9.77 -13.46
C THR A 101 -24.16 10.98 -13.03
N SER A 102 -23.93 11.14 -11.73
CA SER A 102 -23.05 12.17 -11.17
C SER A 102 -21.60 12.01 -11.62
N TYR A 103 -21.09 10.76 -11.62
CA TYR A 103 -19.74 10.44 -12.07
C TYR A 103 -19.56 10.64 -13.58
N LEU A 104 -20.55 10.27 -14.39
CA LEU A 104 -20.55 10.57 -15.82
C LEU A 104 -20.60 12.08 -16.07
N ARG A 105 -21.43 12.82 -15.31
CA ARG A 105 -21.50 14.28 -15.45
C ARG A 105 -20.19 14.98 -15.06
N SER A 106 -19.46 14.48 -14.05
CA SER A 106 -18.20 15.09 -13.63
C SER A 106 -17.01 14.71 -14.53
N ASN A 107 -17.01 13.51 -15.11
CA ASN A 107 -15.90 13.02 -15.94
C ASN A 107 -16.09 13.26 -17.44
N VAL A 108 -17.30 13.63 -17.88
CA VAL A 108 -17.48 14.18 -19.23
C VAL A 108 -17.02 15.63 -19.18
N ALA A 109 -15.73 15.85 -19.48
CA ALA A 109 -15.22 17.18 -19.80
C ALA A 109 -16.18 17.84 -20.81
N PRO A 110 -16.44 19.16 -20.72
CA PRO A 110 -17.25 19.85 -21.70
C PRO A 110 -16.54 19.74 -23.05
N GLN A 111 -16.90 18.73 -23.83
CA GLN A 111 -16.57 18.64 -25.23
C GLN A 111 -17.26 19.85 -25.84
N THR A 112 -16.50 20.92 -26.08
CA THR A 112 -16.90 22.01 -26.93
C THR A 112 -17.28 21.35 -28.24
N LYS A 113 -18.58 21.13 -28.46
CA LYS A 113 -19.08 20.69 -29.74
C LYS A 113 -18.70 21.80 -30.69
N GLU A 114 -17.60 21.64 -31.41
CA GLU A 114 -17.32 22.52 -32.54
C GLU A 114 -18.55 22.43 -33.43
N LYS A 115 -19.27 23.55 -33.53
CA LYS A 115 -20.30 23.69 -34.54
C LYS A 115 -19.55 23.73 -35.86
N ALA A 116 -19.28 22.57 -36.42
CA ALA A 116 -18.96 22.45 -37.83
C ALA A 116 -20.12 23.14 -38.57
N THR A 117 -19.81 24.24 -39.25
CA THR A 117 -20.73 24.94 -40.12
C THR A 117 -21.13 23.97 -41.23
N THR A 118 -22.29 23.32 -41.05
CA THR A 118 -22.89 22.44 -42.05
C THR A 118 -23.49 23.28 -43.17
N GLU A 119 -22.71 23.50 -44.23
CA GLU A 119 -23.26 23.60 -45.60
C GLU A 119 -23.40 22.23 -46.27
N PHE A 120 -23.27 21.14 -45.52
CA PHE A 120 -23.58 19.80 -46.00
C PHE A 120 -24.56 19.12 -45.04
N GLN A 121 -25.65 18.61 -45.61
CA GLN A 121 -26.57 17.72 -44.90
C GLN A 121 -25.78 16.49 -44.42
N PRO A 122 -26.08 15.93 -43.23
CA PRO A 122 -25.38 14.75 -42.73
C PRO A 122 -25.53 13.62 -43.73
N LEU A 123 -24.41 12.99 -44.11
CA LEU A 123 -24.45 11.79 -44.93
C LEU A 123 -25.26 10.73 -44.19
N ASP A 124 -26.32 10.25 -44.84
CA ASP A 124 -27.13 9.14 -44.34
C ASP A 124 -26.30 7.85 -44.39
N PHE A 125 -25.84 7.39 -43.23
CA PHE A 125 -25.07 6.16 -43.10
C PHE A 125 -25.96 4.90 -43.02
N ALA A 126 -27.28 5.01 -43.23
CA ALA A 126 -28.17 3.84 -43.25
C ALA A 126 -27.82 2.82 -44.35
N SER A 127 -27.05 3.20 -45.38
CA SER A 127 -26.64 2.27 -46.45
C SER A 127 -25.23 1.71 -46.30
N GLN A 128 -24.38 2.28 -45.44
CA GLN A 128 -23.07 1.69 -45.18
C GLN A 128 -23.19 0.72 -44.02
N SER A 129 -23.19 -0.58 -44.34
CA SER A 129 -23.09 -1.62 -43.32
C SER A 129 -21.89 -1.33 -42.43
N SER A 130 -22.18 -0.98 -41.18
CA SER A 130 -21.18 -0.87 -40.13
C SER A 130 -20.38 -2.17 -40.13
N GLY A 131 -19.09 -2.08 -40.45
CA GLY A 131 -18.19 -3.20 -40.73
C GLY A 131 -17.85 -4.04 -39.51
N LEU A 132 -18.87 -4.64 -38.88
CA LEU A 132 -18.76 -5.67 -37.83
C LEU A 132 -19.41 -7.00 -38.26
N PHE A 133 -20.00 -7.07 -39.45
CA PHE A 133 -20.47 -8.30 -40.11
C PHE A 133 -20.01 -8.35 -41.56
N SER A 134 -18.69 -8.46 -41.79
CA SER A 134 -18.15 -8.91 -43.08
C SER A 134 -18.26 -10.44 -43.17
N GLY A 135 -19.49 -10.94 -43.14
CA GLY A 135 -19.81 -12.35 -43.33
C GLY A 135 -19.90 -12.67 -44.82
N ALA A 136 -18.81 -13.21 -45.36
CA ALA A 136 -18.69 -13.98 -46.60
C ALA A 136 -19.87 -13.93 -47.61
N GLU A 137 -19.77 -13.05 -48.62
CA GLU A 137 -20.25 -13.37 -49.97
C GLU A 137 -19.20 -12.99 -51.02
N ASP A 138 -18.01 -13.57 -50.88
CA ASP A 138 -17.12 -13.78 -52.01
C ASP A 138 -17.54 -15.09 -52.70
N LYS A 139 -18.70 -15.07 -53.37
CA LYS A 139 -19.07 -16.08 -54.36
C LYS A 139 -19.18 -15.42 -55.73
N LYS A 140 -18.03 -15.27 -56.38
CA LYS A 140 -17.94 -15.15 -57.83
C LYS A 140 -18.62 -16.37 -58.48
N ILE A 141 -19.89 -16.23 -58.85
CA ILE A 141 -20.48 -17.11 -59.86
C ILE A 141 -19.91 -16.65 -61.20
N LYS A 142 -18.83 -17.33 -61.61
CA LYS A 142 -18.28 -17.25 -62.97
C LYS A 142 -19.39 -17.67 -63.92
N ASN A 143 -19.85 -16.75 -64.77
CA ASN A 143 -20.63 -17.11 -65.95
C ASN A 143 -19.74 -17.99 -66.85
N ALA A 144 -20.14 -19.25 -66.99
CA ALA A 144 -19.60 -20.20 -67.95
C ALA A 144 -20.76 -20.90 -68.66
N LYS A 145 -21.04 -20.45 -69.89
CA LYS A 145 -21.57 -21.21 -71.05
C LYS A 145 -21.76 -20.20 -72.19
N GLN A 146 -20.98 -20.35 -73.27
CA GLN A 146 -21.32 -21.10 -74.48
C GLN A 146 -22.40 -20.41 -75.29
#